data_AF-A0A2V4DAK8-F1
#
_entry.id   AF-A0A2V4DAK8-F1
#
_cell.length_a   1.000
_cell.length_b   1.000
_cell.length_c   1.000
_cell.angle_alpha   90.00
_cell.angle_beta   90.00
_cell.angle_gamma   90.00
#
_symmetry.space_group_name_H-M   'P 1'
#
loop_
_entity.id
_entity.type
_entity.pdbx_description
1 polymer ?
#
loop_
_entity_poly.entity_id
_entity_poly.type
_entity_poly.pdbx_seq_one_letter_code
_entity_poly.pdbx_strand_id
1 'polypeptide(L)'
;MSVSMTSIELQVNGGSYWFAVDATDGTATELVNLASGLSIGNTFSSGAVISHARGGYCENFSIQGIRLLDPQGNVAFQFPVVNLEQQNAEGYYAVGVKVGLNYQLSATTSATLA
;
A
#
# COMPACT_ATOMS: atom_id res chain seq x y z
N MET A 1 -12.12 -17.92 8.86
CA MET A 1 -11.78 -16.59 8.32
C MET A 1 -11.30 -16.82 6.90
N SER A 2 -11.86 -16.11 5.92
CA SER A 2 -11.31 -16.13 4.56
C SER A 2 -10.05 -15.27 4.53
N VAL A 3 -9.03 -15.72 3.81
CA VAL A 3 -7.79 -14.97 3.58
C VAL A 3 -7.75 -14.60 2.11
N SER A 4 -7.38 -13.36 1.80
CA SER A 4 -7.33 -12.85 0.43
C SER A 4 -6.07 -12.03 0.24
N MET A 5 -5.46 -12.10 -0.95
CA MET A 5 -4.34 -11.23 -1.28
C MET A 5 -4.80 -9.76 -1.30
N THR A 6 -4.02 -8.86 -0.71
CA THR A 6 -4.14 -7.41 -0.81
C THR A 6 -2.83 -6.86 -1.38
N SER A 7 -2.91 -5.94 -2.34
CA SER A 7 -1.72 -5.39 -3.00
C SER A 7 -1.79 -3.88 -3.18
N ILE A 8 -0.73 -3.25 -3.71
CA ILE A 8 -0.69 -1.87 -4.23
C ILE A 8 0.54 -1.73 -5.13
N GLU A 9 0.44 -0.88 -6.15
CA GLU A 9 1.58 -0.49 -6.96
C GLU A 9 2.01 0.95 -6.63
N LEU A 10 3.31 1.17 -6.43
CA LEU A 10 3.92 2.47 -6.18
C LEU A 10 4.88 2.86 -7.32
N GLN A 11 4.80 4.11 -7.74
CA GLN A 11 5.79 4.73 -8.63
C GLN A 11 6.79 5.50 -7.77
N VAL A 12 8.04 5.01 -7.72
CA VAL A 12 9.10 5.55 -6.86
C VAL A 12 10.30 5.94 -7.72
N ASN A 13 10.69 7.22 -7.69
CA ASN A 13 11.78 7.75 -8.51
C ASN A 13 11.68 7.39 -10.02
N GLY A 14 10.46 7.23 -10.54
CA GLY A 14 10.20 6.84 -11.93
C GLY A 14 10.20 5.34 -12.22
N GLY A 15 10.38 4.48 -11.21
CA GLY A 15 10.25 3.03 -11.30
C GLY A 15 8.95 2.51 -10.68
N SER A 16 8.44 1.38 -11.19
CA SER A 16 7.25 0.67 -10.66
C SER A 16 7.65 -0.39 -9.64
N TYR A 17 6.96 -0.42 -8.50
CA TYR A 17 7.17 -1.39 -7.42
C TYR A 17 5.84 -1.90 -6.88
N TRP A 18 5.74 -3.21 -6.68
CA TRP A 18 4.53 -3.88 -6.21
C TRP A 18 4.71 -4.37 -4.78
N PHE A 19 3.73 -4.08 -3.93
CA PHE A 19 3.70 -4.53 -2.54
C PHE A 19 2.43 -5.35 -2.31
N ALA A 20 2.54 -6.48 -1.62
CA ALA A 20 1.40 -7.37 -1.38
C ALA A 20 1.56 -8.24 -0.13
N VAL A 21 0.43 -8.71 0.40
CA VAL A 21 0.36 -9.69 1.49
C VAL A 21 -1.01 -10.38 1.48
N ASP A 22 -1.10 -11.55 2.09
CA ASP A 22 -2.38 -12.14 2.48
C ASP A 22 -3.02 -11.37 3.64
N ALA A 23 -4.27 -10.97 3.48
CA ALA A 23 -5.01 -10.17 4.44
C ALA A 23 -6.30 -10.87 4.88
N THR A 24 -6.74 -10.54 6.11
CA THR A 24 -8.03 -10.92 6.68
C THR A 24 -8.85 -9.67 6.93
N ASP A 25 -10.16 -9.77 6.77
CA ASP A 25 -11.12 -8.70 7.09
C ASP A 25 -10.85 -8.01 8.44
N GLY A 26 -10.95 -6.68 8.45
CA GLY A 26 -10.87 -5.83 9.64
C GLY A 26 -9.46 -5.71 10.21
N THR A 27 -8.46 -6.30 9.57
CA THR A 27 -7.10 -6.37 10.09
C THR A 27 -6.17 -5.47 9.28
N ALA A 28 -5.43 -4.61 9.98
CA ALA A 28 -4.33 -3.87 9.38
C ALA A 28 -3.16 -4.83 9.12
N THR A 29 -2.67 -4.87 7.89
CA THR A 29 -1.62 -5.79 7.45
C THR A 29 -0.47 -4.99 6.85
N GLU A 30 0.77 -5.36 7.18
CA GLU A 30 1.97 -4.74 6.59
C GLU A 30 2.18 -5.30 5.18
N LEU A 31 2.28 -4.42 4.20
CA LEU A 31 2.58 -4.77 2.82
C LEU A 31 4.10 -4.81 2.62
N VAL A 32 4.59 -5.87 1.99
CA VAL A 32 6.02 -6.06 1.67
C VAL A 32 6.22 -6.09 0.17
N ASN A 33 7.41 -5.72 -0.30
CA ASN A 33 7.75 -5.72 -1.71
C ASN A 33 7.67 -7.15 -2.24
N LEU A 34 6.84 -7.37 -3.26
CA LEU A 34 6.60 -8.70 -3.82
C LEU A 34 7.89 -9.35 -4.36
N ALA A 35 8.84 -8.53 -4.86
CA ALA A 35 10.09 -9.03 -5.44
C ALA A 35 11.15 -9.44 -4.40
N SER A 36 11.07 -8.93 -3.17
CA SER A 36 12.14 -9.11 -2.16
C SER A 36 11.67 -9.50 -0.76
N GLY A 37 10.37 -9.41 -0.47
CA GLY A 37 9.81 -9.61 0.88
C GLY A 37 10.20 -8.51 1.88
N LEU A 38 10.78 -7.41 1.42
CA LEU A 38 11.24 -6.32 2.28
C LEU A 38 10.19 -5.20 2.41
N SER A 39 10.10 -4.59 3.59
CA SER A 39 9.29 -3.38 3.82
C SER A 39 9.84 -2.16 3.05
N ILE A 40 9.03 -1.10 2.97
CA ILE A 40 9.34 0.15 2.25
C ILE A 40 10.71 0.72 2.61
N GLY A 41 10.99 0.90 3.91
CA GLY A 41 12.23 1.51 4.39
C GLY A 41 13.50 0.69 4.17
N ASN A 42 13.35 -0.60 3.85
CA ASN A 42 14.45 -1.49 3.48
C ASN A 42 14.60 -1.59 1.95
N THR A 43 13.50 -1.40 1.22
CA THR A 43 13.48 -1.47 -0.24
C THR A 43 14.05 -0.21 -0.89
N PHE A 44 13.73 0.97 -0.34
CA PHE A 44 14.13 2.25 -0.90
C PHE A 44 15.13 2.98 -0.02
N SER A 45 16.09 3.65 -0.64
CA SER A 45 17.00 4.56 0.07
C SER A 45 16.24 5.78 0.61
N SER A 46 16.74 6.33 1.72
CA SER A 46 16.26 7.62 2.24
C SER A 46 16.25 8.69 1.15
N GLY A 47 15.14 9.43 1.04
CA GLY A 47 14.94 10.47 0.04
C GLY A 47 14.29 10.01 -1.26
N ALA A 48 14.03 8.72 -1.46
CA ALA A 48 13.22 8.24 -2.57
C ALA A 48 11.81 8.84 -2.52
N VAL A 49 11.26 9.24 -3.67
CA VAL A 49 9.96 9.90 -3.75
C VAL A 49 8.93 8.95 -4.33
N ILE A 50 7.88 8.64 -3.57
CA ILE A 50 6.65 8.03 -4.10
C ILE A 50 5.92 9.13 -4.85
N SER A 51 6.05 9.12 -6.18
CA SER A 51 5.42 10.13 -7.04
C SER A 51 3.96 9.80 -7.27
N HIS A 52 3.63 8.51 -7.41
CA HIS A 52 2.27 8.06 -7.60
C HIS A 52 1.98 6.70 -6.97
N ALA A 53 0.70 6.40 -6.81
CA ALA A 53 0.20 5.09 -6.42
C ALA A 53 -0.96 4.66 -7.33
N ARG A 54 -1.07 3.35 -7.58
CA ARG A 54 -2.22 2.75 -8.24
C ARG A 54 -2.88 1.76 -7.29
N GLY A 55 -4.21 1.75 -7.31
CA GLY A 55 -5.03 0.98 -6.40
C GLY A 55 -4.71 -0.51 -6.39
N GLY A 56 -4.87 -1.07 -5.20
CA GLY A 56 -4.56 -2.45 -4.85
C GLY A 56 -5.65 -3.44 -5.17
N TYR A 57 -5.29 -4.59 -5.74
CA TYR A 57 -6.22 -5.71 -5.87
C TYR A 57 -6.49 -6.35 -4.50
N CYS A 58 -7.76 -6.60 -4.19
CA CYS A 58 -8.19 -7.51 -3.13
C CYS A 58 -9.38 -8.34 -3.60
N GLU A 59 -9.23 -9.66 -3.62
CA GLU A 59 -10.21 -10.58 -4.24
C GLU A 59 -11.52 -10.69 -3.47
N ASN A 60 -11.45 -10.64 -2.13
CA ASN A 60 -12.63 -10.91 -1.28
C ASN A 60 -13.00 -9.77 -0.31
N PHE A 61 -12.20 -8.69 -0.21
CA PHE A 61 -12.37 -7.65 0.81
C PHE A 61 -12.13 -6.22 0.32
N SER A 62 -12.82 -5.28 0.96
CA SER A 62 -12.70 -3.86 0.68
C SER A 62 -11.50 -3.24 1.33
N ILE A 63 -10.54 -2.73 0.55
CA ILE A 63 -9.44 -1.94 1.12
C ILE A 63 -10.03 -0.60 1.60
N GLN A 64 -10.05 -0.41 2.91
CA GLN A 64 -10.56 0.77 3.60
C GLN A 64 -9.57 1.91 3.64
N GLY A 65 -8.27 1.60 3.58
CA GLY A 65 -7.23 2.60 3.54
C GLY A 65 -5.83 2.00 3.51
N ILE A 66 -4.92 2.76 2.93
CA ILE A 66 -3.49 2.46 2.92
C ILE A 66 -2.76 3.64 3.56
N ARG A 67 -1.81 3.33 4.44
CA ARG A 67 -1.04 4.31 5.21
C ARG A 67 0.43 4.02 5.08
N LEU A 68 1.20 5.08 4.91
CA LEU A 68 2.64 5.05 5.09
C LEU A 68 2.92 5.44 6.55
N LEU A 69 3.57 4.54 7.27
CA LEU A 69 3.93 4.73 8.67
C LEU A 69 5.42 5.07 8.78
N ASP A 70 5.73 6.03 9.65
CA ASP A 70 7.10 6.35 10.02
C ASP A 70 7.69 5.27 10.97
N PRO A 71 8.98 5.34 11.33
CA PRO A 71 9.61 4.35 12.21
C PRO A 71 9.04 4.28 13.63
N GLN A 72 8.26 5.28 14.04
CA GLN A 72 7.57 5.34 15.33
C GLN A 72 6.13 4.81 15.23
N GLY A 73 5.68 4.42 14.03
CA GLY A 73 4.33 3.93 13.76
C GLY A 73 3.29 5.03 13.53
N ASN A 74 3.70 6.31 13.44
CA ASN A 74 2.78 7.40 13.12
C ASN A 74 2.47 7.43 11.63
N VAL A 75 1.29 7.93 11.28
CA VAL A 75 0.90 8.11 9.88
C VAL A 75 1.69 9.27 9.27
N ALA A 76 2.72 8.94 8.47
CA ALA A 76 3.47 9.90 7.67
C ALA A 76 2.64 10.36 6.45
N PHE A 77 1.83 9.46 5.89
CA PHE A 77 0.92 9.77 4.81
C PHE A 77 -0.25 8.78 4.77
N GLN A 78 -1.43 9.25 4.41
CA GLN A 78 -2.58 8.41 4.12
C GLN A 78 -2.91 8.53 2.63
N PHE A 79 -2.91 7.40 1.93
CA PHE A 79 -3.20 7.38 0.51
C PHE A 79 -4.69 7.70 0.29
N PRO A 80 -5.03 8.52 -0.71
CA PRO A 80 -6.42 8.85 -1.01
C PRO A 80 -7.19 7.57 -1.37
N VAL A 81 -8.36 7.41 -0.77
CA VAL A 81 -9.23 6.26 -0.98
C VAL A 81 -10.02 6.47 -2.27
N VAL A 82 -9.65 5.76 -3.33
CA VAL A 82 -10.52 5.61 -4.49
C VAL A 82 -10.80 4.13 -4.62
N ASN A 83 -12.05 3.75 -4.32
CA ASN A 83 -12.60 2.39 -4.26
C ASN A 83 -11.65 1.31 -4.82
N LEU A 84 -10.69 0.90 -3.99
CA LEU A 84 -9.51 0.17 -4.45
C LEU A 84 -9.89 -1.24 -4.96
N GLU A 85 -11.04 -1.76 -4.53
CA GLU A 85 -11.60 -3.03 -5.00
C GLU A 85 -12.13 -3.00 -6.43
N GLN A 86 -12.81 -1.92 -6.80
CA GLN A 86 -13.63 -1.91 -8.02
C GLN A 86 -12.92 -1.28 -9.21
N GLN A 87 -11.75 -0.72 -8.99
CA GLN A 87 -11.01 -0.04 -10.02
C GLN A 87 -9.66 -0.72 -10.22
N ASN A 88 -9.53 -1.39 -11.38
CA ASN A 88 -8.46 -1.00 -12.28
C ASN A 88 -8.59 0.52 -12.48
N ALA A 89 -8.12 1.30 -11.50
CA ALA A 89 -8.18 2.75 -11.59
C ALA A 89 -7.37 3.08 -12.83
N GLU A 90 -8.05 3.55 -13.87
CA GLU A 90 -7.40 4.02 -15.07
C GLU A 90 -6.62 5.28 -14.70
N GLY A 91 -5.47 5.12 -14.06
CA GLY A 91 -4.65 6.22 -13.61
C GLY A 91 -3.87 5.95 -12.33
N TYR A 92 -2.65 6.46 -12.33
CA TYR A 92 -1.85 6.66 -11.15
C TYR A 92 -2.30 7.94 -10.42
N TYR A 93 -2.51 7.87 -9.11
CA TYR A 93 -2.79 9.04 -8.27
C TYR A 93 -1.49 9.70 -7.84
N ALA A 94 -1.40 11.02 -7.95
CA ALA A 94 -0.23 11.76 -7.47
C ALA A 94 -0.12 11.71 -5.93
N VAL A 95 1.09 11.49 -5.41
CA VAL A 95 1.40 11.31 -3.98
C VAL A 95 2.43 12.33 -3.50
N GLY A 96 3.66 12.31 -4.01
CA GLY A 96 4.72 13.28 -3.72
C GLY A 96 5.46 13.09 -2.38
N VAL A 97 5.45 11.89 -1.79
CA VAL A 97 6.00 11.63 -0.45
C VAL A 97 7.45 11.16 -0.53
N LYS A 98 8.34 11.80 0.24
CA LYS A 98 9.73 11.34 0.44
C LYS A 98 9.78 10.26 1.52
N VAL A 99 10.34 9.11 1.17
CA VAL A 99 10.52 7.96 2.05
C VAL A 99 11.75 8.14 2.92
N GLY A 100 11.65 7.76 4.19
CA GLY A 100 12.79 7.64 5.11
C GLY A 100 13.13 6.18 5.43
N LEU A 101 14.19 5.98 6.21
CA LEU A 101 14.57 4.64 6.70
C LEU A 101 13.47 4.06 7.59
N ASN A 102 13.25 2.74 7.52
CA ASN A 102 12.28 1.98 8.32
C ASN A 102 10.80 2.40 8.19
N TYR A 103 10.44 3.05 7.09
CA TYR A 103 9.03 3.30 6.79
C TYR A 103 8.30 2.00 6.46
N GLN A 104 7.02 1.93 6.80
CA GLN A 104 6.15 0.78 6.54
C GLN A 104 4.93 1.19 5.72
N LEU A 105 4.44 0.28 4.89
CA LEU A 105 3.16 0.42 4.21
C LEU A 105 2.15 -0.51 4.88
N SER A 106 1.03 0.03 5.32
CA SER A 106 -0.03 -0.75 5.97
C SER A 106 -1.34 -0.57 5.22
N ALA A 107 -2.07 -1.66 5.02
CA ALA A 107 -3.41 -1.67 4.45
C ALA A 107 -4.40 -2.24 5.46
N THR A 108 -5.60 -1.65 5.53
CA THR A 108 -6.72 -2.18 6.32
C THR A 108 -7.84 -2.59 5.37
N THR A 109 -8.38 -3.79 5.57
CA THR A 109 -9.49 -4.33 4.78
C THR A 109 -10.80 -4.33 5.59
N SER A 110 -11.93 -4.50 4.90
CA SER A 110 -13.28 -4.69 5.46
C SER A 110 -14.02 -5.77 4.66
N ALA A 111 -15.01 -6.42 5.26
CA ALA A 111 -16.01 -7.19 4.53
C ALA A 111 -16.54 -6.35 3.37
N THR A 112 -16.75 -7.00 2.23
CA THR A 112 -17.21 -6.40 0.98
C THR A 112 -18.34 -5.42 1.27
N LEU A 113 -18.23 -4.18 0.79
CA LEU A 113 -19.31 -3.19 0.88
C LEU A 113 -20.60 -3.80 0.28
N ALA A 114 -21.56 -4.11 1.13
CA ALA A 114 -22.86 -4.66 0.75
C ALA A 114 -23.70 -3.64 -0.04
#